data_AF-A0A9W9DGW6-F1
#
_entry.id   AF-A0A9W9DGW6-F1
#
_cell.length_a   1.000
_cell.length_b   1.000
_cell.length_c   1.000
_cell.angle_alpha   90.00
_cell.angle_beta   90.00
_cell.angle_gamma   90.00
#
_symmetry.space_group_name_H-M   'P 1'
#
loop_
_entity.id
_entity.type
_entity.pdbx_description
1 polymer ?
#
loop_
_entity_poly.entity_id
_entity_poly.type
_entity_poly.pdbx_seq_one_letter_code
_entity_poly.pdbx_strand_id
1 'polypeptide(L)'
;MATSAAVEDSEYRWHYNLEATLFSHSHNNAFPSRLGQFLHPTRATLALKDRTRDEEFLWKSRDHRKNRHVKYTPKQDRSRRGKNPLVGIGHMTRLEYWNVSWWVATTFTLGSIIWVVNGFYSFLPFVDTSFGTSISGIGWSAWTGATIFEVGSILGVLEAWNRGETASFGWGIRHALGYENIIQPNGNGVDSIALGSEGKEGNLKDRHKWIWFPSDPKYWHELGFLAAFTQFWAATIFWISGFTALPSIQDSITTRKGVLDGVFWTPQVVGGTGFIISSSLLLLETQRRWYLPNPESLGWQIGIWNFIGAIGFTLCGALGYAAQASTKAAYQSSLSTFWGGWAFLIGSVLQWYESVNSV
;
A
#
# COMPACT_ATOMS: atom_id res chain seq x y z
N MET A 1 -25.55 31.18 -9.48
CA MET A 1 -25.33 31.20 -8.02
C MET A 1 -24.98 29.82 -7.42
N ALA A 2 -24.68 28.78 -8.22
CA ALA A 2 -24.32 27.44 -7.71
C ALA A 2 -22.79 27.15 -7.73
N THR A 3 -21.96 28.16 -7.99
CA THR A 3 -20.52 27.99 -8.29
C THR A 3 -19.56 28.39 -7.18
N SER A 4 -19.97 29.14 -6.14
CA SER A 4 -19.05 29.50 -5.04
C SER A 4 -19.05 28.48 -3.90
N ALA A 5 -20.21 27.86 -3.59
CA ALA A 5 -20.31 26.88 -2.50
C ALA A 5 -19.51 25.58 -2.75
N ALA A 6 -19.35 25.16 -4.01
CA ALA A 6 -18.57 23.97 -4.35
C ALA A 6 -17.05 24.19 -4.25
N VAL A 7 -16.59 25.44 -4.30
CA VAL A 7 -15.17 25.80 -4.18
C VAL A 7 -14.77 25.84 -2.70
N GLU A 8 -15.60 26.44 -1.82
CA GLU A 8 -15.36 26.47 -0.37
C GLU A 8 -15.34 25.07 0.26
N ASP A 9 -16.25 24.17 -0.12
CA ASP A 9 -16.29 22.80 0.42
C ASP A 9 -15.09 21.94 -0.03
N SER A 10 -14.41 22.34 -1.12
CA SER A 10 -13.24 21.63 -1.65
C SER A 10 -11.95 21.94 -0.89
N GLU A 11 -11.83 23.14 -0.30
CA GLU A 11 -10.67 23.54 0.51
C GLU A 11 -10.59 22.77 1.83
N TYR A 12 -11.72 22.40 2.44
CA TYR A 12 -11.74 21.63 3.69
C TYR A 12 -11.41 20.13 3.52
N ARG A 13 -11.50 19.59 2.30
CA ARG A 13 -11.26 18.18 2.00
C ARG A 13 -9.79 17.86 1.70
N TRP A 14 -9.00 18.91 1.46
CA TRP A 14 -7.58 18.82 1.17
C TRP A 14 -6.79 19.35 2.37
N HIS A 15 -6.12 18.46 3.08
CA HIS A 15 -5.40 18.79 4.31
C HIS A 15 -3.87 18.88 4.14
N TYR A 16 -3.36 18.75 2.91
CA TYR A 16 -1.93 18.84 2.67
C TYR A 16 -1.49 20.29 2.50
N ASN A 17 -0.47 20.68 3.23
CA ASN A 17 0.17 21.97 3.06
C ASN A 17 0.89 21.98 1.71
N LEU A 18 0.39 22.81 0.79
CA LEU A 18 1.07 23.12 -0.46
C LEU A 18 2.13 24.19 -0.21
N GLU A 19 3.17 24.18 -1.04
CA GLU A 19 4.11 25.30 -1.08
C GLU A 19 3.39 26.57 -1.55
N ALA A 20 3.78 27.75 -1.07
CA ALA A 20 3.11 29.03 -1.37
C ALA A 20 2.98 29.35 -2.87
N THR A 21 3.79 28.71 -3.72
CA THR A 21 3.78 28.85 -5.18
C THR A 21 2.82 27.89 -5.89
N LEU A 22 2.19 26.97 -5.18
CA LEU A 22 1.32 25.94 -5.74
C LEU A 22 -0.13 26.12 -5.28
N PHE A 23 -1.06 25.88 -6.19
CA PHE A 23 -2.47 25.76 -5.87
C PHE A 23 -3.08 24.51 -6.52
N SER A 24 -4.11 23.97 -5.89
CA SER A 24 -4.87 22.82 -6.37
C SER A 24 -6.24 23.27 -6.87
N HIS A 25 -6.66 22.84 -8.06
CA HIS A 25 -7.97 23.26 -8.62
C HIS A 25 -8.87 22.09 -9.05
N SER A 26 -8.39 20.84 -9.04
CA SER A 26 -9.21 19.66 -9.32
C SER A 26 -8.95 18.60 -8.27
N HIS A 27 -9.94 18.26 -7.46
CA HIS A 27 -9.87 17.26 -6.40
C HIS A 27 -10.90 16.16 -6.65
N ASN A 28 -10.45 14.93 -6.88
CA ASN A 28 -11.36 13.84 -7.21
C ASN A 28 -10.96 12.54 -6.51
N ASN A 29 -11.96 11.69 -6.25
CA ASN A 29 -11.78 10.29 -5.86
C ASN A 29 -12.69 9.39 -6.72
N ALA A 30 -12.60 8.08 -6.54
CA ALA A 30 -13.33 7.13 -7.38
C ALA A 30 -14.85 7.10 -7.09
N PHE A 31 -15.34 7.73 -6.03
CA PHE A 31 -16.70 7.54 -5.53
C PHE A 31 -17.70 8.55 -6.12
N PRO A 32 -18.99 8.19 -6.19
CA PRO A 32 -20.07 9.15 -6.49
C PRO A 32 -20.12 10.26 -5.46
N SER A 33 -20.62 11.45 -5.83
CA SER A 33 -20.57 12.67 -5.00
C SER A 33 -20.95 12.48 -3.52
N ARG A 34 -22.00 11.72 -3.19
CA ARG A 34 -22.43 11.49 -1.80
C ARG A 34 -21.37 10.80 -0.93
N LEU A 35 -20.74 9.73 -1.43
CA LEU A 35 -19.65 9.03 -0.74
C LEU A 35 -18.31 9.73 -0.95
N GLY A 36 -18.16 10.35 -2.12
CA GLY A 36 -17.04 11.19 -2.50
C GLY A 36 -16.81 12.28 -1.46
N GLN A 37 -17.89 12.98 -1.06
CA GLN A 37 -18.24 13.72 0.19
C GLN A 37 -17.44 13.44 1.47
N PHE A 38 -17.32 12.17 1.80
CA PHE A 38 -16.75 11.75 3.06
C PHE A 38 -15.27 11.38 2.93
N LEU A 39 -14.81 11.06 1.73
CA LEU A 39 -13.45 10.58 1.50
C LEU A 39 -12.56 11.67 0.90
N HIS A 40 -11.31 11.71 1.35
CA HIS A 40 -10.29 12.59 0.81
C HIS A 40 -10.03 12.31 -0.68
N PRO A 41 -9.58 13.33 -1.44
CA PRO A 41 -9.21 13.16 -2.83
C PRO A 41 -8.10 12.11 -2.97
N THR A 42 -8.26 11.18 -3.90
CA THR A 42 -7.19 10.24 -4.23
C THR A 42 -6.26 10.82 -5.28
N ARG A 43 -6.70 11.89 -5.97
CA ARG A 43 -5.97 12.59 -7.02
C ARG A 43 -6.27 14.07 -6.99
N ALA A 44 -5.28 14.85 -7.38
CA ALA A 44 -5.41 16.29 -7.54
C ALA A 44 -4.54 16.81 -8.69
N THR A 45 -5.00 17.86 -9.38
CA THR A 45 -4.15 18.63 -10.29
C THR A 45 -3.61 19.84 -9.54
N LEU A 46 -2.28 19.94 -9.49
CA LEU A 46 -1.55 21.03 -8.86
C LEU A 46 -0.97 21.92 -9.96
N ALA A 47 -1.19 23.23 -9.86
CA ALA A 47 -0.70 24.21 -10.81
C ALA A 47 0.26 25.18 -10.12
N LEU A 48 1.31 25.61 -10.83
CA LEU A 48 2.24 26.62 -10.37
C LEU A 48 1.66 28.02 -10.60
N LYS A 49 1.80 28.89 -9.62
CA LYS A 49 1.46 30.31 -9.70
C LYS A 49 2.59 31.10 -10.38
N ASP A 50 2.82 30.84 -11.67
CA ASP A 50 3.72 31.64 -12.50
C ASP A 50 2.89 32.31 -13.62
N ARG A 51 3.10 33.61 -13.84
CA ARG A 51 2.37 34.41 -14.85
C ARG A 51 2.75 34.06 -16.28
N THR A 52 3.75 33.20 -16.49
CA THR A 52 4.35 32.94 -17.81
C THR A 52 4.27 31.48 -18.28
N ARG A 53 3.91 30.52 -17.41
CA ARG A 53 3.76 29.09 -17.76
C ARG A 53 2.66 28.41 -16.96
N ASP A 54 1.68 27.85 -17.67
CA ASP A 54 0.66 26.96 -17.12
C ASP A 54 1.22 25.53 -17.03
N GLU A 55 2.12 25.27 -16.09
CA GLU A 55 2.58 23.90 -15.81
C GLU A 55 1.68 23.24 -14.75
N GLU A 56 0.92 22.24 -15.19
CA GLU A 56 0.06 21.41 -14.35
C GLU A 56 0.72 20.07 -14.03
N PHE A 57 0.52 19.59 -12.80
CA PHE A 57 1.07 18.34 -12.32
C PHE A 57 0.00 17.48 -11.65
N LEU A 58 0.01 16.19 -11.95
CA LEU A 58 -0.91 15.24 -11.35
C LEU A 58 -0.35 14.69 -10.04
N TRP A 59 -0.99 15.05 -8.93
CA TRP A 59 -0.78 14.41 -7.64
C TRP A 59 -1.68 13.19 -7.48
N LYS A 60 -1.14 12.13 -6.87
CA LYS A 60 -1.91 10.95 -6.46
C LYS A 60 -1.58 10.60 -5.01
N SER A 61 -2.63 10.35 -4.23
CA SER A 61 -2.55 9.92 -2.83
C SER A 61 -1.62 8.72 -2.62
N ARG A 62 -1.71 7.70 -3.50
CA ARG A 62 -0.84 6.53 -3.46
C ARG A 62 0.63 6.89 -3.68
N ASP A 63 0.95 7.65 -4.72
CA ASP A 63 2.33 8.02 -5.05
C ASP A 63 2.96 8.83 -3.91
N HIS A 64 2.15 9.67 -3.26
CA HIS A 64 2.55 10.41 -2.06
C HIS A 64 2.83 9.48 -0.87
N ARG A 65 1.87 8.61 -0.51
CA ARG A 65 2.01 7.65 0.60
C ARG A 65 3.20 6.71 0.41
N LYS A 66 3.47 6.30 -0.84
CA LYS A 66 4.58 5.40 -1.21
C LYS A 66 5.93 6.10 -1.39
N ASN A 67 6.04 7.39 -1.06
CA ASN A 67 7.24 8.20 -1.24
C ASN A 67 7.82 8.15 -2.67
N ARG A 68 6.96 8.07 -3.68
CA ARG A 68 7.37 7.94 -5.09
C ARG A 68 7.78 9.27 -5.71
N HIS A 69 7.53 10.39 -5.05
CA HIS A 69 8.01 11.71 -5.50
C HIS A 69 9.46 12.00 -5.08
N VAL A 70 10.06 11.18 -4.20
CA VAL A 70 11.47 11.30 -3.82
C VAL A 70 12.34 10.73 -4.94
N LYS A 71 12.98 11.63 -5.71
CA LYS A 71 13.76 11.29 -6.91
C LYS A 71 15.15 10.73 -6.62
N TYR A 72 15.74 11.04 -5.45
CA TYR A 72 17.11 10.65 -5.10
C TYR A 72 17.16 9.95 -3.75
N THR A 73 18.07 8.99 -3.62
CA THR A 73 18.30 8.27 -2.36
C THR A 73 18.96 9.22 -1.35
N PRO A 74 18.44 9.31 -0.11
CA PRO A 74 19.09 10.08 0.95
C PRO A 74 20.55 9.67 1.11
N LYS A 75 21.45 10.66 1.20
CA LYS A 75 22.90 10.51 1.44
C LYS A 75 23.74 9.87 0.31
N GLN A 76 23.13 9.23 -0.69
CA GLN A 76 23.87 8.55 -1.77
C GLN A 76 23.68 9.19 -3.16
N ASP A 77 22.76 10.16 -3.28
CA ASP A 77 22.44 10.92 -4.50
C ASP A 77 22.20 10.06 -5.76
N ARG A 78 21.77 8.81 -5.56
CA ARG A 78 21.41 7.89 -6.64
C ARG A 78 19.97 8.13 -7.05
N SER A 79 19.74 8.31 -8.35
CA SER A 79 18.40 8.44 -8.91
C SER A 79 17.56 7.19 -8.66
N ARG A 80 16.33 7.40 -8.19
CA ARG A 80 15.27 6.41 -8.00
C ARG A 80 14.35 6.32 -9.22
N ARG A 81 14.54 7.17 -10.23
CA ARG A 81 13.73 7.17 -11.45
C ARG A 81 14.27 6.13 -12.43
N GLY A 82 13.50 5.06 -12.64
CA GLY A 82 13.80 4.07 -13.68
C GLY A 82 13.60 4.69 -15.07
N LYS A 83 14.69 4.88 -15.83
CA LYS A 83 14.61 5.39 -17.22
C LYS A 83 13.89 4.40 -18.16
N ASN A 84 13.92 3.12 -17.81
CA ASN A 84 13.23 2.03 -18.51
C ASN A 84 12.98 0.88 -17.51
N PRO A 85 12.17 -0.14 -17.87
CA PRO A 85 11.82 -1.24 -16.97
C PRO A 85 13.03 -2.03 -16.46
N LEU A 86 14.07 -2.23 -17.26
CA LEU A 86 15.28 -2.98 -16.86
C LEU A 86 16.05 -2.25 -15.75
N VAL A 87 16.19 -0.93 -15.87
CA VAL A 87 16.77 -0.09 -14.81
C VAL A 87 15.93 -0.18 -13.54
N GLY A 88 14.60 -0.17 -13.67
CA GLY A 88 13.69 -0.31 -12.54
C GLY A 88 13.78 -1.67 -11.84
N ILE A 89 13.99 -2.75 -12.59
CA ILE A 89 14.28 -4.09 -12.02
C ILE A 89 15.63 -4.06 -11.30
N GLY A 90 16.64 -3.41 -11.88
CA GLY A 90 17.93 -3.21 -11.23
C GLY A 90 17.81 -2.49 -9.88
N HIS A 91 16.85 -1.58 -9.71
CA HIS A 91 16.60 -0.91 -8.43
C HIS A 91 16.10 -1.85 -7.33
N MET A 92 15.49 -2.99 -7.66
CA MET A 92 15.03 -3.97 -6.65
C MET A 92 16.18 -4.61 -5.88
N THR A 93 17.41 -4.54 -6.40
CA THR A 93 18.63 -4.97 -5.69
C THR A 93 19.09 -3.97 -4.61
N ARG A 94 18.49 -2.77 -4.57
CA ARG A 94 18.87 -1.71 -3.62
C ARG A 94 18.13 -1.88 -2.30
N LEU A 95 18.88 -1.71 -1.21
CA LEU A 95 18.33 -1.64 0.14
C LEU A 95 17.87 -0.22 0.45
N GLU A 96 16.56 0.02 0.50
CA GLU A 96 15.97 1.30 0.92
C GLU A 96 15.49 1.26 2.38
N TYR A 97 16.40 0.98 3.31
CA TYR A 97 16.08 0.86 4.74
C TYR A 97 15.42 2.12 5.36
N TRP A 98 15.60 3.29 4.71
CA TRP A 98 15.01 4.57 5.11
C TRP A 98 13.56 4.74 4.62
N ASN A 99 13.11 3.93 3.67
CA ASN A 99 11.79 4.01 3.07
C ASN A 99 10.87 2.93 3.67
N VAL A 100 9.86 3.36 4.43
CA VAL A 100 8.87 2.46 5.03
C VAL A 100 8.18 1.60 3.97
N SER A 101 7.92 2.15 2.79
CA SER A 101 7.27 1.44 1.69
C SER A 101 8.07 0.23 1.20
N TRP A 102 9.42 0.32 1.29
CA TRP A 102 10.31 -0.79 0.96
C TRP A 102 10.20 -1.91 1.99
N TRP A 103 10.13 -1.56 3.29
CA TRP A 103 9.90 -2.53 4.35
C TRP A 103 8.56 -3.24 4.19
N VAL A 104 7.48 -2.49 3.99
CA VAL A 104 6.13 -3.03 3.72
C VAL A 104 6.18 -4.04 2.59
N ALA A 105 6.73 -3.63 1.43
CA ALA A 105 6.80 -4.49 0.25
C ALA A 105 7.62 -5.75 0.51
N THR A 106 8.82 -5.61 1.09
CA THR A 106 9.72 -6.75 1.35
C THR A 106 9.11 -7.74 2.33
N THR A 107 8.47 -7.27 3.41
CA THR A 107 7.76 -8.18 4.35
C THR A 107 6.64 -8.95 3.67
N PHE A 108 5.78 -8.29 2.87
CA PHE A 108 4.73 -9.00 2.15
C PHE A 108 5.29 -9.96 1.10
N THR A 109 6.40 -9.64 0.44
CA THR A 109 7.06 -10.58 -0.49
C THR A 109 7.61 -11.80 0.24
N LEU A 110 8.34 -11.62 1.34
CA LEU A 110 8.86 -12.73 2.14
C LEU A 110 7.73 -13.62 2.66
N GLY A 111 6.66 -13.03 3.21
CA GLY A 111 5.49 -13.78 3.64
C GLY A 111 4.82 -14.54 2.49
N SER A 112 4.76 -13.93 1.29
CA SER A 112 4.12 -14.56 0.12
C SER A 112 4.93 -15.73 -0.40
N ILE A 113 6.27 -15.67 -0.34
CA ILE A 113 7.15 -16.81 -0.63
C ILE A 113 6.82 -17.97 0.32
N ILE A 114 6.67 -17.69 1.62
CA ILE A 114 6.30 -18.71 2.61
C ILE A 114 4.90 -19.29 2.31
N TRP A 115 3.94 -18.46 1.89
CA TRP A 115 2.61 -18.94 1.48
C TRP A 115 2.63 -19.79 0.22
N VAL A 116 3.52 -19.51 -0.74
CA VAL A 116 3.75 -20.38 -1.90
C VAL A 116 4.30 -21.74 -1.45
N VAL A 117 5.29 -21.74 -0.55
CA VAL A 117 5.83 -22.98 0.04
C VAL A 117 4.75 -23.76 0.80
N ASN A 118 3.93 -23.07 1.59
CA ASN A 118 2.77 -23.66 2.27
C ASN A 118 1.79 -24.30 1.26
N GLY A 119 1.49 -23.58 0.18
CA GLY A 119 0.67 -24.08 -0.92
C GLY A 119 1.21 -25.37 -1.52
N PHE A 120 2.53 -25.48 -1.72
CA PHE A 120 3.16 -26.72 -2.19
C PHE A 120 2.99 -27.85 -1.17
N TYR A 121 3.23 -27.61 0.13
CA TYR A 121 3.00 -28.62 1.16
C TYR A 121 1.55 -29.10 1.23
N SER A 122 0.59 -28.19 1.03
CA SER A 122 -0.84 -28.50 1.11
C SER A 122 -1.36 -29.17 -0.15
N PHE A 123 -0.91 -28.76 -1.34
CA PHE A 123 -1.54 -29.13 -2.61
C PHE A 123 -0.82 -30.25 -3.36
N LEU A 124 0.51 -30.36 -3.32
CA LEU A 124 1.23 -31.39 -4.08
C LEU A 124 0.78 -32.83 -3.78
N PRO A 125 0.46 -33.23 -2.53
CA PRO A 125 -0.02 -34.58 -2.25
C PRO A 125 -1.33 -34.95 -2.97
N PHE A 126 -2.10 -33.96 -3.45
CA PHE A 126 -3.29 -34.19 -4.28
C PHE A 126 -2.97 -34.37 -5.77
N VAL A 127 -1.82 -33.88 -6.23
CA VAL A 127 -1.40 -33.93 -7.63
C VAL A 127 -0.59 -35.19 -7.90
N ASP A 128 0.31 -35.53 -6.99
CA ASP A 128 1.19 -36.69 -7.10
C ASP A 128 1.38 -37.34 -5.72
N THR A 129 1.02 -38.62 -5.63
CA THR A 129 1.09 -39.44 -4.40
C THR A 129 2.53 -39.74 -3.96
N SER A 130 3.54 -39.45 -4.79
CA SER A 130 4.95 -39.53 -4.39
C SER A 130 5.32 -38.49 -3.33
N PHE A 131 4.57 -37.39 -3.24
CA PHE A 131 4.74 -36.37 -2.20
C PHE A 131 3.95 -36.76 -0.94
N GLY A 132 4.67 -36.99 0.16
CA GLY A 132 4.04 -37.23 1.46
C GLY A 132 3.37 -35.98 2.04
N THR A 133 2.25 -36.17 2.74
CA THR A 133 1.58 -35.09 3.49
C THR A 133 2.44 -34.68 4.70
N SER A 134 2.88 -33.43 4.73
CA SER A 134 3.65 -32.88 5.86
C SER A 134 2.81 -31.92 6.70
N ILE A 135 2.16 -32.44 7.75
CA ILE A 135 1.37 -31.63 8.69
C ILE A 135 2.27 -30.57 9.35
N SER A 136 3.51 -30.96 9.68
CA SER A 136 4.51 -30.02 10.23
C SER A 136 4.88 -28.93 9.23
N GLY A 137 5.09 -29.28 7.96
CA GLY A 137 5.38 -28.30 6.90
C GLY A 137 4.25 -27.30 6.73
N ILE A 138 2.99 -27.79 6.66
CA ILE A 138 1.79 -26.94 6.54
C ILE A 138 1.68 -26.01 7.76
N GLY A 139 1.76 -26.56 8.98
CA GLY A 139 1.57 -25.80 10.21
C GLY A 139 2.63 -24.71 10.42
N TRP A 140 3.91 -25.05 10.32
CA TRP A 140 5.00 -24.09 10.54
C TRP A 140 5.06 -23.00 9.47
N SER A 141 4.85 -23.36 8.21
CA SER A 141 4.83 -22.35 7.13
C SER A 141 3.61 -21.44 7.24
N ALA A 142 2.42 -21.96 7.63
CA ALA A 142 1.24 -21.13 7.84
C ALA A 142 1.45 -20.11 8.98
N TRP A 143 1.97 -20.55 10.12
CA TRP A 143 2.27 -19.66 11.24
C TRP A 143 3.32 -18.60 10.86
N THR A 144 4.40 -19.01 10.20
CA THR A 144 5.49 -18.11 9.80
C THR A 144 4.99 -17.09 8.78
N GLY A 145 4.26 -17.53 7.75
CA GLY A 145 3.68 -16.66 6.73
C GLY A 145 2.69 -15.65 7.33
N ALA A 146 1.78 -16.11 8.20
CA ALA A 146 0.84 -15.25 8.90
C ALA A 146 1.55 -14.21 9.79
N THR A 147 2.60 -14.61 10.51
CA THR A 147 3.36 -13.71 11.38
C THR A 147 4.08 -12.62 10.58
N ILE A 148 4.69 -12.97 9.44
CA ILE A 148 5.35 -11.99 8.56
C ILE A 148 4.30 -11.04 7.96
N PHE A 149 3.12 -11.53 7.57
CA PHE A 149 2.02 -10.69 7.09
C PHE A 149 1.51 -9.72 8.16
N GLU A 150 1.45 -10.14 9.42
CA GLU A 150 1.09 -9.27 10.54
C GLU A 150 2.12 -8.16 10.76
N VAL A 151 3.41 -8.47 10.68
CA VAL A 151 4.45 -7.44 10.73
C VAL A 151 4.31 -6.47 9.55
N GLY A 152 4.06 -6.99 8.34
CA GLY A 152 3.83 -6.18 7.15
C GLY A 152 2.59 -5.28 7.26
N SER A 153 1.54 -5.75 7.91
CA SER A 153 0.29 -4.99 8.11
C SER A 153 0.49 -3.82 9.09
N ILE A 154 1.24 -4.04 10.19
CA ILE A 154 1.66 -2.97 11.12
C ILE A 154 2.50 -1.92 10.39
N LEU A 155 3.48 -2.35 9.59
CA LEU A 155 4.29 -1.43 8.78
C LEU A 155 3.45 -0.65 7.77
N GLY A 156 2.40 -1.26 7.20
CA GLY A 156 1.46 -0.59 6.29
C GLY A 156 0.68 0.53 6.98
N VAL A 157 0.29 0.34 8.24
CA VAL A 157 -0.34 1.38 9.06
C VAL A 157 0.66 2.51 9.34
N LEU A 158 1.89 2.17 9.73
CA LEU A 158 2.95 3.16 9.95
C LEU A 158 3.28 3.96 8.69
N GLU A 159 3.30 3.32 7.52
CA GLU A 159 3.46 3.97 6.20
C GLU A 159 2.34 5.00 5.96
N ALA A 160 1.09 4.63 6.25
CA ALA A 160 -0.05 5.53 6.06
C ALA A 160 0.02 6.75 6.99
N TRP A 161 0.49 6.57 8.24
CA TRP A 161 0.66 7.66 9.20
C TRP A 161 1.83 8.59 8.87
N ASN A 162 2.93 8.05 8.35
CA ASN A 162 4.21 8.75 8.17
C ASN A 162 4.50 9.20 6.73
N ARG A 163 3.48 9.36 5.89
CA ARG A 163 3.66 10.08 4.61
C ARG A 163 3.95 11.56 4.89
N GLY A 164 4.81 12.19 4.09
CA GLY A 164 5.19 13.58 4.29
C GLY A 164 3.99 14.53 4.34
N GLU A 165 4.01 15.51 5.25
CA GLU A 165 2.92 16.50 5.38
C GLU A 165 2.98 17.57 4.29
N THR A 166 4.19 17.96 3.89
CA THR A 166 4.41 18.67 2.63
C THR A 166 4.39 17.62 1.55
N ALA A 167 3.50 17.76 0.56
CA ALA A 167 3.69 17.08 -0.70
C ALA A 167 5.13 17.41 -1.14
N SER A 168 6.04 16.43 -1.07
CA SER A 168 7.50 16.63 -1.27
C SER A 168 7.87 17.13 -2.68
N PHE A 169 6.82 17.37 -3.44
CA PHE A 169 6.66 18.08 -4.68
C PHE A 169 7.36 19.45 -4.74
N GLY A 170 7.35 20.26 -3.68
CA GLY A 170 7.94 21.61 -3.69
C GLY A 170 9.42 21.65 -4.11
N TRP A 171 10.27 20.82 -3.49
CA TRP A 171 11.68 20.71 -3.86
C TRP A 171 11.86 20.10 -5.27
N GLY A 172 11.10 19.04 -5.59
CA GLY A 172 11.20 18.33 -6.86
C GLY A 172 10.74 19.12 -8.09
N ILE A 173 9.86 20.11 -7.90
CA ILE A 173 9.44 21.10 -8.91
C ILE A 173 10.49 22.19 -9.04
N ARG A 174 10.95 22.80 -7.94
CA ARG A 174 11.97 23.85 -7.96
C ARG A 174 13.20 23.41 -8.78
N HIS A 175 13.60 22.15 -8.60
CA HIS A 175 14.70 21.54 -9.34
C HIS A 175 14.36 21.25 -10.82
N ALA A 176 13.13 20.79 -11.11
CA ALA A 176 12.69 20.52 -12.49
C ALA A 176 12.49 21.80 -13.33
N LEU A 177 12.13 22.90 -12.66
CA LEU A 177 11.92 24.22 -13.23
C LEU A 177 13.19 25.10 -13.23
N GLY A 178 14.32 24.60 -12.72
CA GLY A 178 15.59 25.33 -12.73
C GLY A 178 15.68 26.50 -11.74
N TYR A 179 14.80 26.56 -10.74
CA TYR A 179 14.79 27.63 -9.72
C TYR A 179 16.00 27.63 -8.78
N GLU A 180 16.84 26.58 -8.80
CA GLU A 180 18.13 26.60 -8.06
C GLU A 180 19.16 27.57 -8.65
N ASN A 181 19.01 27.99 -9.90
CA ASN A 181 19.96 28.93 -10.53
C ASN A 181 19.72 30.40 -10.14
N ILE A 182 18.68 30.72 -9.38
CA ILE A 182 18.37 32.10 -8.97
C ILE A 182 19.07 32.46 -7.64
N ILE A 183 19.57 31.47 -6.90
CA ILE A 183 20.28 31.68 -5.63
C ILE A 183 21.69 31.09 -5.71
N GLN A 184 22.46 31.51 -6.71
CA GLN A 184 23.93 31.52 -6.56
C GLN A 184 24.34 32.97 -6.27
N PRO A 185 24.98 33.27 -5.14
CA PRO A 185 25.59 34.57 -4.93
C PRO A 185 26.87 34.61 -5.76
N ASN A 186 26.75 34.76 -7.08
CA ASN A 186 27.86 35.26 -7.87
C ASN A 186 27.96 36.75 -7.54
N GLY A 187 28.91 37.05 -6.65
CA GLY A 187 29.36 38.41 -6.43
C GLY A 187 29.72 39.02 -7.78
N ASN A 188 28.96 40.02 -8.18
CA ASN A 188 29.42 41.41 -8.21
C ASN A 188 28.33 42.26 -8.88
N GLY A 189 27.71 43.12 -8.07
CA GLY A 189 27.11 44.40 -8.43
C GLY A 189 26.10 44.43 -9.58
N VAL A 190 24.82 44.63 -9.23
CA VAL A 190 24.03 45.85 -9.48
C VAL A 190 22.53 45.49 -9.46
N ASP A 191 21.82 46.18 -8.56
CA ASP A 191 20.38 46.38 -8.42
C ASP A 191 19.44 45.16 -8.42
N SER A 192 19.37 44.51 -7.25
CA SER A 192 18.20 43.72 -6.85
C SER A 192 17.03 44.66 -6.53
N ILE A 193 16.04 44.72 -7.43
CA ILE A 193 14.72 45.25 -7.12
C ILE A 193 14.13 44.36 -6.03
N ALA A 194 14.08 44.89 -4.81
CA ALA A 194 13.35 44.33 -3.71
C ALA A 194 11.84 44.33 -4.07
N LEU A 195 11.29 43.16 -4.38
CA LEU A 195 9.87 42.92 -4.10
C LEU A 195 9.78 42.41 -2.67
N GLY A 196 9.50 43.35 -1.76
CA GLY A 196 9.18 43.04 -0.39
C GLY A 196 7.94 42.15 -0.31
N SER A 197 8.12 40.94 0.22
CA SER A 197 7.14 40.36 1.13
C SER A 197 7.91 39.89 2.35
N GLU A 198 7.81 40.67 3.42
CA GLU A 198 8.09 40.23 4.78
C GLU A 198 7.21 39.01 5.09
N GLY A 199 7.78 37.84 4.86
CA GLY A 199 7.30 36.57 5.36
C GLY A 199 8.55 35.86 5.84
N LYS A 200 8.67 35.73 7.16
CA LYS A 200 9.75 35.00 7.84
C LYS A 200 10.24 33.84 6.98
N GLU A 201 11.55 33.75 6.77
CA GLU A 201 12.24 32.47 6.52
C GLU A 201 11.95 31.54 7.72
N GLY A 202 10.72 31.07 7.80
CA GLY A 202 10.27 30.11 8.77
C GLY A 202 10.85 28.79 8.34
N ASN A 203 11.99 28.41 8.94
CA ASN A 203 12.37 27.03 9.21
C ASN A 203 11.70 25.98 8.29
N LEU A 204 12.11 25.90 7.01
CA LEU A 204 11.80 24.75 6.15
C LEU A 204 12.51 23.45 6.62
N LYS A 205 13.00 23.43 7.86
CA LYS A 205 13.50 22.29 8.62
C LYS A 205 12.51 21.91 9.73
N ASP A 206 11.21 21.99 9.49
CA ASP A 206 10.29 21.16 10.28
C ASP A 206 10.63 19.71 9.93
N ARG A 207 11.53 19.13 10.74
CA ARG A 207 11.85 17.72 10.71
C ARG A 207 10.55 17.00 11.02
N HIS A 208 9.91 16.47 9.98
CA HIS A 208 8.74 15.60 10.12
C HIS A 208 9.02 14.59 11.24
N LYS A 209 8.32 14.75 12.36
CA LYS A 209 8.48 13.87 13.52
C LYS A 209 7.77 12.57 13.19
N TRP A 210 8.42 11.45 13.47
CA TRP A 210 7.82 10.14 13.25
C TRP A 210 6.58 9.96 14.14
N ILE A 211 5.48 9.55 13.53
CA ILE A 211 4.16 9.37 14.13
C ILE A 211 3.98 7.88 14.43
N TRP A 212 3.85 7.56 15.72
CA TRP A 212 3.51 6.21 16.18
C TRP A 212 2.02 6.01 16.42
N PHE A 213 1.30 7.06 16.81
CA PHE A 213 -0.13 7.03 17.08
C PHE A 213 -0.72 8.41 16.75
N PRO A 214 -1.49 8.55 15.66
CA PRO A 214 -2.10 9.83 15.32
C PRO A 214 -3.36 10.07 16.16
N SER A 215 -3.58 11.32 16.53
CA SER A 215 -4.85 11.82 17.09
C SER A 215 -5.70 12.55 16.04
N ASP A 216 -5.16 12.75 14.84
CA ASP A 216 -5.79 13.54 13.78
C ASP A 216 -6.88 12.71 13.07
N PRO A 217 -8.16 13.15 13.06
CA PRO A 217 -9.24 12.41 12.42
C PRO A 217 -9.08 12.30 10.89
N LYS A 218 -8.22 13.12 10.26
CA LYS A 218 -8.01 13.14 8.81
C LYS A 218 -7.74 11.76 8.19
N TYR A 219 -7.03 10.89 8.91
CA TYR A 219 -6.65 9.57 8.41
C TYR A 219 -7.88 8.69 8.11
N TRP A 220 -8.98 8.83 8.85
CA TRP A 220 -10.20 8.05 8.64
C TRP A 220 -10.93 8.36 7.34
N HIS A 221 -10.56 9.45 6.67
CA HIS A 221 -11.13 9.84 5.39
C HIS A 221 -10.29 9.34 4.21
N GLU A 222 -9.24 8.54 4.45
CA GLU A 222 -8.23 8.25 3.45
C GLU A 222 -8.18 6.78 3.10
N LEU A 223 -8.39 6.49 1.82
CA LEU A 223 -8.43 5.11 1.34
C LEU A 223 -7.15 4.34 1.63
N GLY A 224 -5.98 4.97 1.52
CA GLY A 224 -4.71 4.33 1.84
C GLY A 224 -4.60 3.89 3.31
N PHE A 225 -5.07 4.72 4.25
CA PHE A 225 -5.10 4.36 5.67
C PHE A 225 -6.20 3.34 5.96
N LEU A 226 -7.43 3.55 5.46
CA LEU A 226 -8.53 2.61 5.64
C LEU A 226 -8.19 1.21 5.13
N ALA A 227 -7.49 1.11 3.99
CA ALA A 227 -6.97 -0.14 3.47
C ALA A 227 -5.95 -0.77 4.42
N ALA A 228 -4.93 -0.01 4.86
CA ALA A 228 -3.90 -0.51 5.77
C ALA A 228 -4.47 -0.93 7.14
N PHE A 229 -5.42 -0.17 7.68
CA PHE A 229 -6.09 -0.46 8.94
C PHE A 229 -6.95 -1.72 8.85
N THR A 230 -7.70 -1.86 7.74
CA THR A 230 -8.48 -3.07 7.47
C THR A 230 -7.55 -4.28 7.32
N GLN A 231 -6.43 -4.12 6.59
CA GLN A 231 -5.41 -5.16 6.41
C GLN A 231 -4.81 -5.60 7.75
N PHE A 232 -4.54 -4.66 8.66
CA PHE A 232 -4.02 -4.95 9.99
C PHE A 232 -4.96 -5.86 10.76
N TRP A 233 -6.22 -5.46 10.97
CA TRP A 233 -7.19 -6.31 11.67
C TRP A 233 -7.44 -7.63 10.97
N ALA A 234 -7.47 -7.63 9.64
CA ALA A 234 -7.60 -8.85 8.85
C ALA A 234 -6.44 -9.82 9.11
N ALA A 235 -5.19 -9.32 9.14
CA ALA A 235 -4.00 -10.09 9.41
C ALA A 235 -3.98 -10.59 10.87
N THR A 236 -4.35 -9.75 11.84
CA THR A 236 -4.44 -10.14 13.26
C THR A 236 -5.43 -11.28 13.46
N ILE A 237 -6.61 -11.21 12.83
CA ILE A 237 -7.61 -12.29 12.91
C ILE A 237 -7.10 -13.54 12.18
N PHE A 238 -6.60 -13.40 10.95
CA PHE A 238 -6.04 -14.52 10.18
C PHE A 238 -4.90 -15.22 10.94
N TRP A 239 -4.09 -14.45 11.68
CA TRP A 239 -2.96 -14.96 12.46
C TRP A 239 -3.37 -16.00 13.51
N ILE A 240 -4.58 -15.90 14.07
CA ILE A 240 -5.13 -16.92 15.00
C ILE A 240 -5.16 -18.30 14.33
N SER A 241 -5.53 -18.36 13.05
CA SER A 241 -5.47 -19.60 12.29
C SER A 241 -4.05 -20.06 12.05
N GLY A 242 -3.15 -19.15 11.65
CA GLY A 242 -1.74 -19.48 11.47
C GLY A 242 -1.12 -20.07 12.74
N PHE A 243 -1.41 -19.48 13.91
CA PHE A 243 -0.97 -19.98 15.20
C PHE A 243 -1.55 -21.34 15.56
N THR A 244 -2.86 -21.53 15.33
CA THR A 244 -3.52 -22.81 15.63
C THR A 244 -3.14 -23.93 14.65
N ALA A 245 -2.59 -23.58 13.47
CA ALA A 245 -2.02 -24.53 12.52
C ALA A 245 -0.78 -25.26 13.04
N LEU A 246 -0.12 -24.76 14.10
CA LEU A 246 1.07 -25.41 14.67
C LEU A 246 0.76 -26.87 15.05
N PRO A 247 1.65 -27.84 14.75
CA PRO A 247 1.31 -29.26 14.80
C PRO A 247 0.69 -29.72 16.12
N SER A 248 1.32 -29.40 17.25
CA SER A 248 0.83 -29.80 18.58
C SER A 248 -0.54 -29.22 18.93
N ILE A 249 -0.84 -28.00 18.44
CA ILE A 249 -2.15 -27.37 18.64
C ILE A 249 -3.17 -28.02 17.69
N GLN A 250 -2.80 -28.16 16.42
CA GLN A 250 -3.64 -28.73 15.38
C GLN A 250 -4.08 -30.16 15.71
N ASP A 251 -3.16 -31.02 16.15
CA ASP A 251 -3.44 -32.39 16.59
C ASP A 251 -4.44 -32.41 17.74
N SER A 252 -4.35 -31.43 18.64
CA SER A 252 -5.24 -31.31 19.79
C SER A 252 -6.64 -30.86 19.40
N ILE A 253 -6.81 -30.07 18.33
CA ILE A 253 -8.12 -29.50 17.94
C ILE A 253 -8.80 -30.25 16.80
N THR A 254 -8.07 -31.03 15.99
CA THR A 254 -8.62 -31.69 14.79
C THR A 254 -9.77 -32.66 15.10
N THR A 255 -9.75 -33.31 16.26
CA THR A 255 -10.80 -34.23 16.73
C THR A 255 -12.03 -33.50 17.30
N ARG A 256 -11.90 -32.21 17.61
CA ARG A 256 -12.93 -31.37 18.24
C ARG A 256 -13.48 -30.39 17.22
N LYS A 257 -14.43 -30.86 16.39
CA LYS A 257 -14.96 -30.10 15.24
C LYS A 257 -15.32 -28.65 15.57
N GLY A 258 -16.06 -28.39 16.65
CA GLY A 258 -16.45 -27.02 17.02
C GLY A 258 -15.25 -26.11 17.36
N VAL A 259 -14.20 -26.66 17.97
CA VAL A 259 -12.97 -25.90 18.27
C VAL A 259 -12.20 -25.64 16.98
N LEU A 260 -11.97 -26.67 16.16
CA LEU A 260 -11.31 -26.54 14.85
C LEU A 260 -12.01 -25.49 13.98
N ASP A 261 -13.33 -25.58 13.86
CA ASP A 261 -14.16 -24.67 13.08
C ASP A 261 -14.04 -23.23 13.63
N GLY A 262 -14.04 -23.06 14.95
CA GLY A 262 -13.99 -21.74 15.60
C GLY A 262 -12.62 -21.05 15.59
N VAL A 263 -11.53 -21.77 15.84
CA VAL A 263 -10.19 -21.16 16.03
C VAL A 263 -9.26 -21.32 14.83
N PHE A 264 -9.51 -22.28 13.95
CA PHE A 264 -8.70 -22.51 12.77
C PHE A 264 -9.40 -22.05 11.49
N TRP A 265 -10.64 -22.47 11.23
CA TRP A 265 -11.33 -22.14 9.97
C TRP A 265 -11.98 -20.75 9.96
N THR A 266 -12.72 -20.39 11.01
CA THR A 266 -13.41 -19.08 11.10
C THR A 266 -12.45 -17.91 10.92
N PRO A 267 -11.27 -17.86 11.60
CA PRO A 267 -10.40 -16.71 11.47
C PRO A 267 -9.78 -16.58 10.07
N GLN A 268 -9.60 -17.68 9.32
CA GLN A 268 -9.17 -17.62 7.92
C GLN A 268 -10.20 -16.95 7.03
N VAL A 269 -11.48 -17.29 7.20
CA VAL A 269 -12.57 -16.70 6.39
C VAL A 269 -12.75 -15.23 6.73
N VAL A 270 -12.77 -14.88 8.02
CA VAL A 270 -12.96 -13.50 8.47
C VAL A 270 -11.76 -12.63 8.07
N GLY A 271 -10.54 -13.10 8.33
CA GLY A 271 -9.31 -12.43 7.93
C GLY A 271 -9.19 -12.30 6.40
N GLY A 272 -9.46 -13.38 5.66
CA GLY A 272 -9.50 -13.38 4.21
C GLY A 272 -10.49 -12.36 3.63
N THR A 273 -11.70 -12.27 4.21
CA THR A 273 -12.70 -11.26 3.83
C THR A 273 -12.19 -9.84 4.09
N GLY A 274 -11.50 -9.62 5.21
CA GLY A 274 -10.83 -8.35 5.49
C GLY A 274 -9.76 -8.00 4.44
N PHE A 275 -8.97 -8.98 3.98
CA PHE A 275 -8.01 -8.78 2.88
C PHE A 275 -8.70 -8.43 1.55
N ILE A 276 -9.88 -8.98 1.28
CA ILE A 276 -10.71 -8.61 0.11
C ILE A 276 -11.12 -7.14 0.22
N ILE A 277 -11.60 -6.70 1.39
CA ILE A 277 -12.02 -5.30 1.62
C ILE A 277 -10.82 -4.36 1.46
N SER A 278 -9.70 -4.66 2.12
CA SER A 278 -8.44 -3.91 2.01
C SER A 278 -7.98 -3.76 0.57
N SER A 279 -7.92 -4.86 -0.18
CA SER A 279 -7.50 -4.86 -1.59
C SER A 279 -8.49 -4.09 -2.47
N SER A 280 -9.78 -4.14 -2.18
CA SER A 280 -10.80 -3.35 -2.88
C SER A 280 -10.58 -1.84 -2.67
N LEU A 281 -10.26 -1.41 -1.45
CA LEU A 281 -9.95 -0.02 -1.16
C LEU A 281 -8.70 0.46 -1.91
N LEU A 282 -7.67 -0.40 -2.03
CA LEU A 282 -6.46 -0.10 -2.81
C LEU A 282 -6.74 0.00 -4.32
N LEU A 283 -7.63 -0.85 -4.85
CA LEU A 283 -8.09 -0.72 -6.23
C LEU A 283 -8.77 0.63 -6.45
N LEU A 284 -9.72 0.99 -5.57
CA LEU A 284 -10.45 2.25 -5.65
C LEU A 284 -9.55 3.49 -5.50
N GLU A 285 -8.51 3.43 -4.67
CA GLU A 285 -7.48 4.49 -4.54
C GLU A 285 -6.82 4.81 -5.89
N THR A 286 -6.67 3.81 -6.74
CA THR A 286 -5.97 3.94 -8.02
C THR A 286 -6.88 4.11 -9.23
N GLN A 287 -8.21 4.13 -9.06
CA GLN A 287 -9.19 4.27 -10.13
C GLN A 287 -9.67 5.72 -10.32
N ARG A 288 -10.13 6.04 -11.56
CA ARG A 288 -10.78 7.35 -11.84
C ARG A 288 -12.21 7.38 -11.30
N ARG A 289 -12.91 6.27 -11.47
CA ARG A 289 -14.28 6.04 -11.05
C ARG A 289 -14.36 4.61 -10.56
N TRP A 290 -15.21 4.33 -9.57
CA TRP A 290 -15.31 3.02 -8.92
C TRP A 290 -15.58 1.87 -9.90
N TYR A 291 -16.31 2.16 -10.99
CA TYR A 291 -16.64 1.20 -12.05
C TYR A 291 -15.65 1.15 -13.21
N LEU A 292 -14.66 2.05 -13.26
CA LEU A 292 -13.69 2.11 -14.36
C LEU A 292 -12.32 1.59 -13.88
N PRO A 293 -11.95 0.34 -14.21
CA PRO A 293 -10.66 -0.24 -13.82
C PRO A 293 -9.49 0.53 -14.46
N ASN A 294 -8.30 0.42 -13.86
CA ASN A 294 -7.10 1.14 -14.31
C ASN A 294 -5.91 0.18 -14.52
N PRO A 295 -5.99 -0.77 -15.47
CA PRO A 295 -5.01 -1.86 -15.61
C PRO A 295 -3.58 -1.38 -15.93
N GLU A 296 -3.43 -0.18 -16.49
CA GLU A 296 -2.11 0.40 -16.78
C GLU A 296 -1.40 0.95 -15.53
N SER A 297 -2.15 1.16 -14.44
CA SER A 297 -1.58 1.63 -13.18
C SER A 297 -0.91 0.49 -12.43
N LEU A 298 0.38 0.65 -12.12
CA LEU A 298 1.12 -0.27 -11.27
C LEU A 298 0.42 -0.51 -9.92
N GLY A 299 -0.09 0.56 -9.29
CA GLY A 299 -0.84 0.45 -8.04
C GLY A 299 -2.13 -0.37 -8.17
N TRP A 300 -2.76 -0.36 -9.35
CA TRP A 300 -3.97 -1.14 -9.62
C TRP A 300 -3.61 -2.62 -9.81
N GLN A 301 -2.52 -2.91 -10.53
CA GLN A 301 -1.99 -4.27 -10.67
C GLN A 301 -1.66 -4.89 -9.31
N ILE A 302 -1.03 -4.12 -8.42
CA ILE A 302 -0.78 -4.56 -7.03
C ILE A 302 -2.10 -4.87 -6.32
N GLY A 303 -3.09 -3.98 -6.43
CA GLY A 303 -4.40 -4.15 -5.81
C GLY A 303 -5.16 -5.40 -6.30
N ILE A 304 -5.16 -5.67 -7.61
CA ILE A 304 -5.94 -6.78 -8.17
C ILE A 304 -5.31 -8.13 -7.84
N TRP A 305 -3.98 -8.24 -7.85
CA TRP A 305 -3.29 -9.47 -7.47
C TRP A 305 -3.48 -9.79 -5.98
N ASN A 306 -3.44 -8.77 -5.11
CA ASN A 306 -3.78 -8.94 -3.70
C ASN A 306 -5.26 -9.32 -3.50
N PHE A 307 -6.17 -8.74 -4.28
CA PHE A 307 -7.60 -9.08 -4.24
C PHE A 307 -7.84 -10.55 -4.65
N ILE A 308 -7.20 -11.00 -5.73
CA ILE A 308 -7.22 -12.39 -6.18
C ILE A 308 -6.67 -13.28 -5.05
N GLY A 309 -5.48 -12.99 -4.53
CA GLY A 309 -4.89 -13.72 -3.41
C GLY A 309 -5.81 -13.83 -2.20
N ALA A 310 -6.46 -12.73 -1.83
CA ALA A 310 -7.42 -12.66 -0.73
C ALA A 310 -8.65 -13.57 -0.96
N ILE A 311 -9.17 -13.65 -2.19
CA ILE A 311 -10.21 -14.61 -2.55
C ILE A 311 -9.73 -16.04 -2.31
N GLY A 312 -8.51 -16.38 -2.73
CA GLY A 312 -7.94 -17.71 -2.57
C GLY A 312 -7.88 -18.14 -1.11
N PHE A 313 -7.35 -17.27 -0.24
CA PHE A 313 -7.27 -17.54 1.20
C PHE A 313 -8.64 -17.55 1.90
N THR A 314 -9.60 -16.76 1.43
CA THR A 314 -10.98 -16.82 1.94
C THR A 314 -11.64 -18.16 1.56
N LEU A 315 -11.47 -18.60 0.32
CA LEU A 315 -11.98 -19.89 -0.16
C LEU A 315 -11.31 -21.07 0.55
N CYS A 316 -10.02 -20.97 0.84
CA CYS A 316 -9.29 -21.98 1.61
C CYS A 316 -10.01 -22.26 2.94
N GLY A 317 -10.24 -21.21 3.72
CA GLY A 317 -10.96 -21.32 5.00
C GLY A 317 -12.40 -21.79 4.84
N ALA A 318 -13.13 -21.23 3.85
CA ALA A 318 -14.55 -21.51 3.66
C ALA A 318 -14.81 -22.97 3.25
N LEU A 319 -13.96 -23.52 2.40
CA LEU A 319 -14.04 -24.93 1.98
C LEU A 319 -13.43 -25.87 3.03
N GLY A 320 -12.53 -25.35 3.87
CA GLY A 320 -11.87 -26.07 4.96
C GLY A 320 -12.83 -26.71 5.96
N TYR A 321 -13.96 -26.07 6.26
CA TYR A 321 -15.01 -26.64 7.13
C TYR A 321 -15.51 -28.02 6.70
N ALA A 322 -15.50 -28.29 5.40
CA ALA A 322 -15.95 -29.54 4.82
C ALA A 322 -14.79 -30.49 4.47
N ALA A 323 -13.52 -30.08 4.67
CA ALA A 323 -12.35 -30.84 4.23
C ALA A 323 -12.23 -32.22 4.92
N GLN A 324 -12.66 -32.35 6.18
CA GLN A 324 -12.68 -33.64 6.88
C GLN A 324 -13.74 -34.61 6.33
N ALA A 325 -14.84 -34.09 5.77
CA ALA A 325 -15.97 -34.88 5.29
C ALA A 325 -15.95 -35.09 3.76
N SER A 326 -15.20 -34.28 3.01
CA SER A 326 -15.20 -34.27 1.55
C SER A 326 -13.79 -34.07 1.02
N THR A 327 -13.26 -35.09 0.34
CA THR A 327 -11.97 -35.04 -0.37
C THR A 327 -11.97 -33.96 -1.45
N LYS A 328 -13.12 -33.68 -2.07
CA LYS A 328 -13.27 -32.57 -3.05
C LYS A 328 -13.12 -31.21 -2.38
N ALA A 329 -13.67 -31.04 -1.17
CA ALA A 329 -13.51 -29.80 -0.41
C ALA A 329 -12.07 -29.62 0.07
N ALA A 330 -11.41 -30.69 0.54
CA ALA A 330 -10.00 -30.67 0.93
C ALA A 330 -9.08 -30.30 -0.26
N TYR A 331 -9.35 -30.87 -1.44
CA TYR A 331 -8.65 -30.54 -2.68
C TYR A 331 -8.80 -29.05 -3.01
N GLN A 332 -10.03 -28.53 -3.04
CA GLN A 332 -10.28 -27.14 -3.43
C GLN A 332 -9.75 -26.14 -2.38
N SER A 333 -9.84 -26.47 -1.09
CA SER A 333 -9.23 -25.67 -0.02
C SER A 333 -7.71 -25.57 -0.22
N SER A 334 -7.03 -26.69 -0.45
CA SER A 334 -5.58 -26.72 -0.70
C SER A 334 -5.17 -26.02 -2.00
N LEU A 335 -5.92 -26.23 -3.09
CA LEU A 335 -5.69 -25.57 -4.37
C LEU A 335 -5.85 -24.06 -4.24
N SER A 336 -6.84 -23.59 -3.47
CA SER A 336 -7.07 -22.17 -3.24
C SER A 336 -5.96 -21.48 -2.45
N THR A 337 -5.37 -22.16 -1.46
CA THR A 337 -4.13 -21.72 -0.81
C THR A 337 -2.99 -21.60 -1.81
N PHE A 338 -2.83 -22.61 -2.68
CA PHE A 338 -1.75 -22.66 -3.65
C PHE A 338 -1.76 -21.46 -4.61
N TRP A 339 -2.85 -21.27 -5.36
CA TRP A 339 -2.92 -20.15 -6.30
C TRP A 339 -3.03 -18.80 -5.58
N GLY A 340 -3.65 -18.76 -4.39
CA GLY A 340 -3.73 -17.56 -3.56
C GLY A 340 -2.35 -17.05 -3.14
N GLY A 341 -1.44 -17.95 -2.75
CA GLY A 341 -0.06 -17.63 -2.40
C GLY A 341 0.71 -17.03 -3.58
N TRP A 342 0.55 -17.59 -4.78
CA TRP A 342 1.14 -17.04 -6.00
C TRP A 342 0.60 -15.65 -6.35
N ALA A 343 -0.71 -15.42 -6.20
CA ALA A 343 -1.30 -14.12 -6.45
C ALA A 343 -0.76 -13.04 -5.50
N PHE A 344 -0.65 -13.34 -4.19
CA PHE A 344 0.01 -12.43 -3.24
C PHE A 344 1.50 -12.21 -3.57
N LEU A 345 2.21 -13.24 -4.06
CA LEU A 345 3.60 -13.09 -4.48
C LEU A 345 3.73 -12.13 -5.66
N ILE A 346 2.88 -12.25 -6.68
CA ILE A 346 2.88 -11.33 -7.82
C ILE A 346 2.59 -9.90 -7.34
N GLY A 347 1.53 -9.72 -6.54
CA GLY A 347 1.14 -8.40 -6.02
C GLY A 347 2.24 -7.75 -5.19
N SER A 348 2.88 -8.49 -4.29
CA SER A 348 3.94 -7.99 -3.42
C SER A 348 5.25 -7.71 -4.17
N VAL A 349 5.62 -8.51 -5.17
CA VAL A 349 6.79 -8.24 -6.04
C VAL A 349 6.58 -6.94 -6.84
N LEU A 350 5.38 -6.72 -7.37
CA LEU A 350 5.04 -5.45 -8.02
C LEU A 350 5.09 -4.27 -7.02
N GLN A 351 4.67 -4.49 -5.78
CA GLN A 351 4.76 -3.50 -4.71
C GLN A 351 6.21 -3.20 -4.33
N TRP A 352 7.10 -4.19 -4.37
CA TRP A 352 8.52 -3.98 -4.18
C TRP A 352 9.09 -3.14 -5.32
N TYR A 353 8.80 -3.51 -6.58
CA TYR A 353 9.17 -2.69 -7.73
C TYR A 353 8.67 -1.25 -7.59
N GLU A 354 7.43 -1.03 -7.15
CA GLU A 354 6.87 0.30 -6.88
C GLU A 354 7.66 1.08 -5.82
N SER A 355 8.05 0.41 -4.73
CA SER A 355 8.71 1.05 -3.59
C SER A 355 10.09 1.63 -3.91
N VAL A 356 10.79 1.07 -4.90
CA VAL A 356 12.16 1.46 -5.30
C VAL A 356 12.19 2.27 -6.60
N ASN A 357 11.03 2.60 -7.17
CA ASN A 357 10.92 3.35 -8.42
C ASN A 357 10.04 4.60 -8.26
N SER A 358 10.69 5.77 -8.34
CA SER A 358 10.03 7.07 -8.27
C SER A 358 9.27 7.40 -9.57
N VAL A 359 8.26 8.26 -9.47
CA VAL A 359 7.48 8.81 -10.60
C VAL A 359 8.09 10.07 -11.19
#